data_AF-A0A1C5ZSF1-F1
#
_entry.id   AF-A0A1C5ZSF1-F1
#
_cell.length_a   1.000
_cell.length_b   1.000
_cell.length_c   1.000
_cell.angle_alpha   90.00
_cell.angle_beta   90.00
_cell.angle_gamma   90.00
#
_symmetry.space_group_name_H-M   'P 1'
#
loop_
_entity.id
_entity.type
_entity.pdbx_description
1 polymer ?
#
loop_
_entity_poly.entity_id
_entity_poly.type
_entity_poly.pdbx_seq_one_letter_code
_entity_poly.pdbx_strand_id
1 'polypeptide(L)'
;MRKKQPVICLETGEKFESLSECARVIGVHCSSLYSAITDGHAVLGHHYFYADKPQPPEEFFSHSRTPMKVRCIETGEVFESTRKAMEKTGINRREIYRAINNKAGGFHWESVDD
;
A
#
# COMPACT_ATOMS: atom_id res chain seq x y z
N MET A 1 -18.18 27.24 -9.81
CA MET A 1 -17.65 26.71 -8.54
C MET A 1 -17.51 25.20 -8.68
N ARG A 2 -16.36 24.61 -8.36
CA ARG A 2 -16.18 23.15 -8.35
C ARG A 2 -17.01 22.58 -7.19
N LYS A 3 -17.89 21.60 -7.44
CA LYS A 3 -18.73 21.00 -6.40
C LYS A 3 -17.82 20.36 -5.35
N LYS A 4 -17.98 20.72 -4.08
CA LYS A 4 -17.32 20.02 -2.97
C LYS A 4 -17.94 18.62 -2.91
N GLN A 5 -17.13 17.59 -3.14
CA GLN A 5 -17.56 16.20 -3.04
C GLN A 5 -17.20 15.67 -1.65
N PRO A 6 -18.20 15.34 -0.81
CA PRO A 6 -17.94 14.80 0.51
C PRO A 6 -17.27 13.43 0.41
N VAL A 7 -16.42 13.13 1.39
CA VAL A 7 -15.63 11.89 1.46
C VAL A 7 -15.95 11.18 2.77
N ILE A 8 -16.04 9.85 2.74
CA ILE A 8 -16.28 9.01 3.92
C ILE A 8 -15.07 8.09 4.10
N CYS A 9 -14.59 7.97 5.34
CA CYS A 9 -13.65 6.94 5.79
C CYS A 9 -14.40 5.62 5.96
N LEU A 10 -13.94 4.55 5.31
CA LEU A 10 -14.58 3.24 5.35
C LEU A 10 -14.51 2.62 6.75
N GLU A 11 -13.35 2.69 7.41
CA GLU A 11 -13.11 2.00 8.69
C GLU A 11 -13.74 2.71 9.88
N THR A 12 -13.84 4.03 9.84
CA THR A 12 -14.35 4.82 10.98
C THR A 12 -15.76 5.36 10.75
N GLY A 13 -16.25 5.36 9.50
CA GLY A 13 -17.50 6.01 9.10
C GLY A 13 -17.43 7.54 9.13
N GLU A 14 -16.27 8.13 9.42
CA GLU A 14 -16.11 9.58 9.51
C GLU A 14 -16.34 10.24 8.15
N LYS A 15 -17.16 11.30 8.13
CA LYS A 15 -17.54 12.02 6.92
C LYS A 15 -16.94 13.42 6.91
N PHE A 16 -16.29 13.76 5.81
CA PHE A 16 -15.71 15.07 5.53
C PHE A 16 -16.54 15.78 4.45
N GLU A 17 -16.68 17.11 4.55
CA GLU A 17 -17.45 17.90 3.58
C GLU A 17 -16.78 17.97 2.21
N SER A 18 -15.46 17.74 2.15
CA SER A 18 -14.71 17.73 0.90
C SER A 18 -13.41 16.91 0.98
N LEU A 19 -12.92 16.50 -0.19
CA LEU A 19 -11.58 15.91 -0.34
C LEU A 19 -10.48 16.80 0.25
N SER A 20 -10.53 18.13 0.03
CA SER A 20 -9.53 19.05 0.56
C SER A 20 -9.57 19.16 2.09
N GLU A 21 -10.76 19.08 2.68
CA GLU A 21 -10.91 19.06 4.13
C GLU A 21 -10.35 17.76 4.71
N CYS A 22 -10.74 16.62 4.15
CA CYS A 22 -10.23 15.31 4.57
C CYS A 22 -8.70 15.28 4.51
N ALA A 23 -8.11 15.67 3.37
CA ALA A 23 -6.67 15.73 3.17
C ALA A 23 -5.96 16.61 4.20
N ARG A 24 -6.55 17.77 4.53
CA ARG A 24 -6.03 18.68 5.57
C ARG A 24 -6.09 18.06 6.96
N VAL A 25 -7.18 17.38 7.31
CA VAL A 25 -7.37 16.76 8.63
C VAL A 25 -6.39 15.60 8.84
N ILE A 26 -6.24 14.73 7.84
CA ILE A 26 -5.34 13.56 7.94
C ILE A 26 -3.89 13.89 7.58
N GLY A 27 -3.59 15.13 7.20
CA GLY A 27 -2.23 15.61 6.95
C GLY A 27 -1.58 15.07 5.67
N VAL A 28 -2.36 14.83 4.61
CA VAL A 28 -1.84 14.34 3.31
C VAL A 28 -2.13 15.32 2.19
N HIS A 29 -1.44 15.14 1.07
CA HIS A 29 -1.69 15.95 -0.13
C HIS A 29 -3.01 15.53 -0.79
N CYS A 30 -3.81 16.49 -1.28
CA CYS A 30 -5.09 16.23 -1.94
C CYS A 30 -4.94 15.26 -3.13
N SER A 31 -3.85 15.36 -3.90
CA SER A 31 -3.61 14.45 -5.03
C SER A 31 -3.39 13.00 -4.57
N SER A 32 -2.71 12.80 -3.43
CA SER A 32 -2.49 11.47 -2.87
C SER A 32 -3.79 10.85 -2.39
N LEU A 33 -4.64 11.62 -1.72
CA LEU A 33 -5.95 11.16 -1.29
C LEU A 33 -6.87 10.89 -2.50
N TYR A 34 -6.80 11.73 -3.53
CA TYR A 34 -7.54 11.50 -4.78
C TYR A 34 -7.17 10.16 -5.42
N SER A 35 -5.88 9.90 -5.62
CA SER A 35 -5.41 8.61 -6.18
C SER A 35 -5.80 7.42 -5.30
N ALA A 36 -5.72 7.56 -3.98
CA ALA A 36 -6.17 6.52 -3.07
C ALA A 36 -7.65 6.17 -3.22
N ILE A 37 -8.52 7.18 -3.33
CA ILE A 37 -9.96 6.98 -3.54
C ILE A 37 -10.25 6.37 -4.93
N THR A 38 -9.51 6.76 -5.97
CA THR A 38 -9.74 6.25 -7.33
C THR A 38 -9.19 4.85 -7.55
N ASP A 39 -8.07 4.53 -6.92
CA ASP A 39 -7.32 3.29 -7.15
C ASP A 39 -7.56 2.26 -6.03
N GLY A 40 -8.32 2.64 -5.00
CA GLY A 40 -8.72 1.78 -3.89
C GLY A 40 -7.60 1.48 -2.88
N HIS A 41 -6.51 2.26 -2.86
CA HIS A 41 -5.41 2.04 -1.91
C HIS A 41 -5.66 2.75 -0.57
N ALA A 42 -5.17 2.16 0.53
CA ALA A 42 -5.23 2.78 1.84
C ALA A 42 -4.27 4.00 1.97
N VAL A 43 -4.73 5.03 2.68
CA VAL A 43 -3.93 6.16 3.14
C VAL A 43 -3.88 6.11 4.65
N LEU A 44 -2.67 6.02 5.22
CA LEU A 44 -2.48 5.90 6.67
C LEU A 44 -3.25 4.72 7.30
N GLY A 45 -3.47 3.64 6.53
CA GLY A 45 -4.21 2.47 6.99
C GLY A 45 -5.74 2.57 6.84
N HIS A 46 -6.25 3.64 6.23
CA HIS A 46 -7.68 3.88 6.02
C HIS A 46 -8.04 4.00 4.54
N HIS A 47 -9.21 3.47 4.18
CA HIS A 47 -9.79 3.63 2.85
C HIS A 47 -10.85 4.72 2.86
N TYR A 48 -10.99 5.38 1.71
CA TYR A 48 -11.90 6.50 1.55
C TYR A 48 -12.70 6.34 0.27
N PHE A 49 -13.95 6.79 0.29
CA PHE A 49 -14.81 6.85 -0.89
C PHE A 49 -15.67 8.12 -0.90
N TYR A 50 -16.15 8.51 -2.07
CA TYR A 50 -17.02 9.68 -2.18
C TYR A 50 -18.44 9.36 -1.72
N ALA A 51 -19.01 10.22 -0.86
CA ALA A 51 -20.35 10.03 -0.32
C ALA A 51 -21.47 10.19 -1.36
N ASP A 52 -21.17 10.78 -2.52
CA ASP A 52 -22.10 10.95 -3.64
C ASP A 52 -22.13 9.74 -4.58
N LYS A 53 -21.26 8.75 -4.35
CA LYS A 53 -21.21 7.49 -5.09
C LYS A 53 -21.62 6.34 -4.17
N PRO A 54 -22.14 5.23 -4.73
CA PRO A 54 -22.26 3.99 -3.98
C PRO A 54 -20.92 3.60 -3.36
N GLN A 55 -20.96 3.07 -2.14
CA GLN A 55 -19.77 2.50 -1.52
C GLN A 55 -19.22 1.40 -2.44
N PRO A 56 -17.93 1.45 -2.81
CA PRO A 56 -17.30 0.39 -3.60
C PRO A 56 -17.39 -0.97 -2.88
N PRO A 57 -17.42 -2.07 -3.63
CA PRO A 57 -17.37 -3.41 -3.04
C PRO A 57 -16.01 -3.65 -2.39
N GLU A 58 -15.92 -4.60 -1.45
CA GLU A 58 -14.71 -4.82 -0.64
C GLU A 58 -13.47 -5.14 -1.49
N GLU A 59 -13.66 -5.83 -2.61
CA GLU A 59 -12.61 -6.24 -3.56
C GLU A 59 -11.97 -5.05 -4.30
N PHE A 60 -12.64 -3.89 -4.31
CA PHE A 60 -12.06 -2.66 -4.84
C PHE A 60 -10.93 -2.14 -3.94
N PHE A 61 -11.02 -2.39 -2.64
CA PHE A 61 -10.05 -1.89 -1.67
C PHE A 61 -8.83 -2.80 -1.60
N SER A 62 -7.69 -2.24 -2.01
CA SER A 62 -6.39 -2.86 -1.90
C SER A 62 -5.95 -2.86 -0.45
N HIS A 63 -6.32 -3.92 0.26
CA HIS A 63 -5.69 -4.30 1.52
C HIS A 63 -4.18 -4.44 1.29
N SER A 64 -3.36 -3.92 2.19
CA SER A 64 -1.90 -3.95 2.01
C SER A 64 -1.48 -5.37 1.64
N ARG A 65 -0.86 -5.55 0.47
CA ARG A 65 -0.41 -6.87 0.02
C ARG A 65 0.33 -7.51 1.19
N THR A 66 -0.11 -8.71 1.58
CA THR A 66 0.62 -9.55 2.53
C THR A 66 2.09 -9.44 2.19
N PRO A 67 2.96 -9.10 3.17
CA PRO A 67 4.36 -8.89 2.89
C PRO A 67 4.88 -10.13 2.16
N MET A 68 5.29 -9.93 0.91
CA MET A 68 5.75 -11.03 0.06
C MET A 68 6.94 -11.69 0.75
N LYS A 69 6.80 -12.97 1.11
CA LYS A 69 7.91 -13.74 1.66
C LYS A 69 8.96 -13.89 0.57
N VAL A 70 10.21 -13.76 0.96
CA VAL A 70 11.35 -13.88 0.05
C VAL A 70 12.30 -14.94 0.58
N ARG A 71 12.73 -15.86 -0.29
CA ARG A 71 13.77 -16.84 0.02
C ARG A 71 15.08 -16.44 -0.62
N CYS A 72 16.18 -16.51 0.14
CA CYS A 72 17.52 -16.45 -0.42
C CYS A 72 17.90 -17.85 -0.93
N ILE A 73 18.14 -18.01 -2.23
CA ILE A 73 18.37 -19.33 -2.83
C ILE A 73 19.67 -19.96 -2.32
N GLU A 74 20.73 -19.17 -2.15
CA GLU A 74 22.04 -19.66 -1.73
C GLU A 74 22.08 -20.12 -0.26
N THR A 75 21.25 -19.54 0.61
CA THR A 75 21.23 -19.88 2.05
C THR A 75 20.03 -20.72 2.46
N GLY A 76 18.99 -20.78 1.61
CA GLY A 76 17.70 -21.40 1.93
C GLY A 76 16.84 -20.63 2.95
N GLU A 77 17.32 -19.49 3.47
CA GLU A 77 16.61 -18.72 4.49
C GLU A 77 15.38 -18.02 3.89
N VAL A 78 14.22 -18.21 4.53
CA VAL A 78 12.94 -17.58 4.14
C VAL A 78 12.68 -16.42 5.09
N PHE A 79 12.41 -15.25 4.53
CA PHE A 79 12.07 -14.05 5.27
C PHE A 79 10.61 -13.67 5.02
N GLU A 80 9.92 -13.29 6.09
CA GLU A 80 8.53 -12.83 6.03
C GLU A 80 8.33 -11.57 5.18
N SER A 81 9.41 -10.86 4.81
CA SER A 81 9.35 -9.74 3.87
C SER A 81 10.73 -9.34 3.35
N THR A 82 10.76 -8.60 2.24
CA THR A 82 11.97 -7.90 1.77
C THR A 82 12.60 -6.96 2.81
N ARG A 83 11.80 -6.41 3.73
CA ARG A 83 12.30 -5.60 4.85
C ARG A 83 13.07 -6.46 5.86
N LYS A 84 12.55 -7.63 6.22
CA LYS A 84 13.23 -8.57 7.12
C LYS A 84 14.53 -9.09 6.52
N ALA A 85 14.51 -9.40 5.22
CA ALA A 85 15.72 -9.76 4.48
C ALA A 85 16.76 -8.62 4.50
N MET A 86 16.35 -7.37 4.27
CA MET A 86 17.23 -6.20 4.37
C MET A 86 17.81 -6.02 5.79
N GLU A 87 16.98 -6.12 6.83
CA GLU A 87 17.42 -6.00 8.24
C GLU A 87 18.52 -7.03 8.58
N LYS A 88 18.43 -8.25 8.01
CA LYS A 88 19.40 -9.32 8.23
C LYS A 88 20.66 -9.20 7.37
N THR A 89 20.50 -8.92 6.07
CA THR A 89 21.57 -8.99 5.08
C THR A 89 22.27 -7.66 4.82
N GLY A 90 21.64 -6.55 5.20
CA GLY A 90 22.07 -5.20 4.84
C GLY A 90 21.83 -4.82 3.38
N ILE A 91 21.28 -5.72 2.55
CA ILE A 91 21.03 -5.47 1.13
C ILE A 91 19.77 -4.63 0.98
N ASN A 92 19.81 -3.61 0.12
CA ASN A 92 18.71 -2.68 -0.04
C ASN A 92 17.41 -3.40 -0.46
N ARG A 93 16.29 -3.07 0.21
CA ARG A 93 14.97 -3.65 -0.08
C ARG A 93 14.58 -3.62 -1.56
N ARG A 94 14.89 -2.54 -2.28
CA ARG A 94 14.59 -2.42 -3.73
C ARG A 94 15.45 -3.35 -4.57
N GLU A 95 16.68 -3.61 -4.16
CA GLU A 95 17.57 -4.55 -4.85
C GLU A 95 17.09 -5.98 -4.64
N ILE A 96 16.74 -6.36 -3.40
CA ILE A 96 16.12 -7.66 -3.10
C ILE A 96 14.86 -7.85 -3.95
N TYR A 97 13.97 -6.85 -3.99
CA TYR A 97 12.75 -6.91 -4.81
C TYR A 97 13.03 -7.05 -6.31
N ARG A 98 13.99 -6.30 -6.85
CA ARG A 98 14.40 -6.44 -8.26
C ARG A 98 14.99 -7.82 -8.55
N ALA A 99 15.65 -8.41 -7.58
CA ALA A 99 16.25 -9.73 -7.68
C ALA A 99 15.26 -10.89 -7.50
N ILE A 100 14.02 -10.62 -7.11
CA ILE A 100 12.94 -11.61 -7.29
C ILE A 100 12.78 -11.97 -8.77
N ASN A 101 13.25 -11.09 -9.69
CA ASN A 101 13.28 -11.33 -11.13
C ASN A 101 14.71 -11.28 -11.74
N ASN A 102 15.78 -11.14 -10.94
CA ASN A 102 17.19 -10.94 -11.37
C ASN A 102 18.20 -11.25 -10.22
N LYS A 103 19.49 -10.87 -10.30
CA LYS A 103 20.46 -11.02 -9.17
C LYS A 103 20.59 -9.73 -8.34
N ALA A 104 20.76 -9.81 -7.02
CA ALA A 104 21.14 -8.68 -6.15
C ALA A 104 22.21 -9.08 -5.13
N GLY A 105 23.25 -8.26 -4.97
CA GLY A 105 24.34 -8.51 -4.01
C GLY A 105 25.14 -9.80 -4.26
N GLY A 106 25.01 -10.41 -5.45
CA GLY A 106 25.57 -11.73 -5.77
C GLY A 106 24.63 -12.91 -5.51
N PHE A 107 23.42 -12.68 -4.98
CA PHE A 107 22.44 -13.70 -4.59
C PHE A 107 21.20 -13.69 -5.50
N HIS A 108 20.53 -14.85 -5.57
CA HIS A 108 19.23 -15.00 -6.22
C HIS A 108 18.11 -15.06 -5.17
N TRP A 109 16.99 -14.42 -5.48
CA TRP A 109 15.83 -14.32 -4.60
C TRP A 109 14.59 -14.81 -5.32
N GLU A 110 13.69 -15.47 -4.62
CA GLU A 110 12.40 -15.90 -5.16
C GLU A 110 11.24 -15.56 -4.23
N SER A 111 10.06 -15.44 -4.85
CA SER A 111 8.78 -15.32 -4.15
C SER A 111 8.40 -16.66 -3.53
N VAL A 112 8.03 -16.67 -2.26
CA VAL A 112 7.39 -17.84 -1.66
C VAL A 112 5.95 -17.46 -1.35
N ASP A 113 5.02 -18.06 -2.08
CA ASP A 113 3.61 -18.07 -1.68
C ASP A 113 3.40 -19.18 -0.62
N ASP A 114 2.52 -18.92 0.36
CA ASP A 114 2.03 -19.95 1.30
C ASP A 114 1.04 -20.90 0.61
#